data_AF-A0AA35TCP7-F1
#
_entry.id   AF-A0AA35TCP7-F1
#
_cell.length_a   1.000
_cell.length_b   1.000
_cell.length_c   1.000
_cell.angle_alpha   90.00
_cell.angle_beta   90.00
_cell.angle_gamma   90.00
#
_symmetry.space_group_name_H-M   'P 1'
#
loop_
_entity.id
_entity.type
_entity.pdbx_description
1 polymer ?
#
loop_
_entity_poly.entity_id
_entity_poly.type
_entity_poly.pdbx_seq_one_letter_code
_entity_poly.pdbx_strand_id
1 'polypeptide(L)'
;MYTKLDMPGAVTGSVGMIAMVYSIIEGIPRGWDDPVILATISVAQRDFVGAMVAMFFIMFALMGVLFYLPQFFQLVQGVSATESGLRVMPLAIVMIVCAPIAGFILPKVGPRFLLFWAPNGPRRRLSADLGLVLAVDTPYWMIAVALAWLGLGGSLHMRRPHRHLNGRRPGRHGATLCGQH
;
A
#
# COMPACT_ATOMS: atom_id res chain seq x y z
N MET A 1 -23.46 6.82 1.65
CA MET A 1 -23.29 5.53 0.93
C MET A 1 -22.19 4.72 1.61
N TYR A 2 -22.55 3.82 2.53
CA TYR A 2 -21.61 2.91 3.20
C TYR A 2 -21.40 1.68 2.33
N THR A 3 -20.36 1.67 1.51
CA THR A 3 -19.92 0.45 0.84
C THR A 3 -19.36 -0.50 1.90
N LYS A 4 -19.90 -1.72 1.96
CA LYS A 4 -19.57 -2.74 2.95
C LYS A 4 -18.04 -2.88 3.04
N LEU A 5 -17.52 -2.70 4.25
CA LEU A 5 -16.15 -3.05 4.59
C LEU A 5 -15.87 -4.45 4.05
N ASP A 6 -14.78 -4.62 3.29
CA ASP A 6 -14.30 -5.94 2.86
C ASP A 6 -13.75 -6.69 4.08
N MET A 7 -14.70 -7.08 4.90
CA MET A 7 -14.54 -7.92 6.07
C MET A 7 -13.88 -9.25 5.70
N PRO A 8 -14.22 -9.90 4.56
CA PRO A 8 -13.53 -11.11 4.15
C PRO A 8 -12.01 -10.94 4.09
N GLY A 9 -11.49 -9.98 3.32
CA GLY A 9 -10.04 -9.79 3.17
C GLY A 9 -9.35 -9.36 4.47
N ALA A 10 -10.01 -8.50 5.25
CA ALA A 10 -9.47 -8.06 6.54
C ALA A 10 -9.40 -9.21 7.56
N VAL A 11 -10.43 -10.07 7.59
CA VAL A 11 -10.47 -11.24 8.48
C VAL A 11 -9.43 -12.26 8.05
N THR A 12 -9.34 -12.60 6.76
CA THR A 12 -8.35 -13.56 6.26
C THR A 12 -6.92 -13.11 6.57
N GLY A 13 -6.57 -11.85 6.28
CA GLY A 13 -5.22 -11.34 6.56
C GLY A 13 -4.88 -11.28 8.06
N SER A 14 -5.86 -10.98 8.92
CA SER A 14 -5.67 -11.04 10.37
C SER A 14 -5.51 -12.48 10.87
N VAL A 15 -6.30 -13.42 10.33
CA VAL A 15 -6.23 -14.84 10.67
C VAL A 15 -4.88 -15.44 10.26
N GLY A 16 -4.41 -15.18 9.04
CA GLY A 16 -3.09 -15.66 8.58
C GLY A 16 -1.94 -15.16 9.44
N MET A 17 -1.97 -13.87 9.83
CA MET A 17 -0.96 -13.29 10.72
C MET A 17 -0.98 -13.94 12.12
N ILE A 18 -2.17 -14.13 12.69
CA ILE A 18 -2.32 -14.78 14.01
C ILE A 18 -1.87 -16.24 13.94
N ALA A 19 -2.25 -16.97 12.88
CA ALA A 19 -1.85 -18.35 12.66
C ALA A 19 -0.32 -18.50 12.53
N MET A 20 0.33 -17.56 11.83
CA MET A 20 1.79 -17.53 11.70
C MET A 20 2.48 -17.34 13.05
N VAL A 21 2.03 -16.35 13.83
CA VAL A 21 2.59 -16.07 15.16
C VAL A 21 2.36 -17.25 16.11
N TYR A 22 1.16 -17.83 16.09
CA TYR A 22 0.80 -18.99 16.90
C TYR A 22 1.71 -20.18 16.59
N SER A 23 1.90 -20.51 15.31
CA SER A 23 2.80 -21.60 14.90
C SER A 23 4.24 -21.38 15.36
N ILE A 24 4.74 -20.15 15.36
CA ILE A 24 6.11 -19.85 15.81
C ILE A 24 6.25 -20.05 17.33
N ILE A 25 5.29 -19.56 18.11
CA ILE A 25 5.33 -19.66 19.58
C ILE A 25 5.14 -21.11 20.03
N GLU A 26 4.13 -21.78 19.47
CA GLU A 26 3.68 -23.09 19.95
C GLU A 26 4.37 -24.25 19.23
N GLY A 27 5.05 -24.00 18.11
CA GLY A 27 5.85 -25.01 17.41
C GLY A 27 7.04 -25.52 18.22
N ILE A 28 7.61 -24.69 19.09
CA ILE A 28 8.71 -25.10 19.99
C ILE A 28 8.20 -26.03 21.13
N PRO A 29 7.14 -25.68 21.89
CA PRO A 29 6.62 -26.55 22.95
C PRO A 29 5.91 -27.82 22.46
N ARG A 30 5.12 -27.76 21.37
CA ARG A 30 4.31 -28.90 20.90
C ARG A 30 5.01 -29.79 19.88
N GLY A 31 6.11 -29.32 19.31
CA GLY A 31 6.76 -29.98 18.19
C GLY A 31 6.10 -29.63 16.85
N TRP A 32 6.92 -29.62 15.80
CA TRP A 32 6.51 -29.20 14.45
C TRP A 32 5.67 -30.24 13.71
N ASP A 33 5.60 -31.47 14.25
CA ASP A 33 4.81 -32.58 13.71
C ASP A 33 3.36 -32.60 14.23
N ASP A 34 3.01 -31.71 15.16
CA ASP A 34 1.65 -31.61 15.68
C ASP A 34 0.68 -31.15 14.57
N PRO A 35 -0.45 -31.85 14.37
CA PRO A 35 -1.39 -31.56 13.29
C PRO A 35 -2.01 -30.15 13.38
N VAL A 36 -2.10 -29.57 14.58
CA VAL A 36 -2.57 -28.19 14.77
C VAL A 36 -1.54 -27.21 14.22
N ILE A 37 -0.24 -27.43 14.49
CA ILE A 37 0.85 -26.58 14.01
C ILE A 37 0.95 -26.65 12.48
N LEU A 38 0.82 -27.85 11.89
CA LEU A 38 0.81 -28.04 10.44
C LEU A 38 -0.38 -27.32 9.77
N ALA A 39 -1.56 -27.38 10.39
CA ALA A 39 -2.75 -26.68 9.88
C ALA A 39 -2.58 -25.15 9.93
N THR A 40 -2.08 -24.60 11.03
CA THR A 40 -1.88 -23.15 11.17
C THR A 40 -0.75 -22.62 10.28
N ILE A 41 0.33 -23.39 10.08
CA ILE A 41 1.40 -23.06 9.12
C ILE A 41 0.83 -23.04 7.70
N SER A 42 0.02 -24.03 7.32
CA SER A 42 -0.56 -24.12 5.97
C SER A 42 -1.43 -22.91 5.63
N VAL A 43 -2.24 -22.44 6.58
CA VAL A 43 -3.06 -21.22 6.41
C VAL A 43 -2.17 -19.99 6.30
N ALA A 44 -1.20 -19.84 7.21
CA ALA A 44 -0.25 -18.73 7.18
C ALA A 44 0.56 -18.67 5.88
N GLN A 45 0.98 -19.83 5.35
CA GLN A 45 1.74 -19.92 4.11
C GLN A 45 0.92 -19.48 2.89
N ARG A 46 -0.37 -19.81 2.82
CA ARG A 46 -1.22 -19.36 1.71
C ARG A 46 -1.36 -17.84 1.67
N ASP A 47 -1.60 -17.23 2.82
CA ASP A 47 -1.72 -15.77 2.92
C ASP A 47 -0.40 -15.07 2.65
N PHE A 48 0.70 -15.62 3.17
CA PHE A 48 2.05 -15.10 2.94
C PHE A 48 2.48 -15.21 1.48
N VAL A 49 2.31 -16.37 0.84
CA VAL A 49 2.61 -16.57 -0.58
C VAL A 49 1.73 -15.67 -1.44
N GLY A 50 0.44 -15.54 -1.13
CA GLY A 50 -0.46 -14.62 -1.81
C GLY A 50 0.03 -13.16 -1.73
N ALA A 51 0.47 -12.73 -0.55
CA ALA A 51 1.03 -11.39 -0.37
C ALA A 51 2.36 -11.19 -1.14
N MET A 52 3.24 -12.18 -1.15
CA MET A 52 4.51 -12.13 -1.90
C MET A 52 4.26 -12.06 -3.40
N VAL A 53 3.38 -12.90 -3.93
CA VAL A 53 3.01 -12.90 -5.35
C VAL A 53 2.36 -11.58 -5.75
N ALA A 54 1.44 -11.06 -4.94
CA ALA A 54 0.82 -9.76 -5.18
C ALA A 54 1.87 -8.64 -5.21
N MET A 55 2.78 -8.60 -4.23
CA MET A 55 3.85 -7.60 -4.17
C MET A 55 4.83 -7.71 -5.33
N PHE A 56 5.13 -8.94 -5.78
CA PHE A 56 5.93 -9.18 -6.97
C PHE A 56 5.30 -8.53 -8.20
N PHE A 57 4.01 -8.76 -8.46
CA PHE A 57 3.33 -8.14 -9.61
C PHE A 57 3.22 -6.62 -9.49
N ILE A 58 3.03 -6.09 -8.28
CA ILE A 58 3.02 -4.64 -8.05
C ILE A 58 4.40 -4.05 -8.37
N MET A 59 5.50 -4.67 -7.92
CA MET A 59 6.86 -4.19 -8.21
C MET A 59 7.23 -4.38 -9.68
N PHE A 60 6.84 -5.49 -10.29
CA PHE A 60 7.05 -5.76 -11.71
C PHE A 60 6.35 -4.71 -12.58
N ALA A 61 5.09 -4.39 -12.28
CA ALA A 61 4.35 -3.34 -12.97
C ALA A 61 4.99 -1.96 -12.77
N LEU A 62 5.41 -1.65 -11.54
CA LEU A 62 6.07 -0.38 -11.23
C LEU A 62 7.39 -0.22 -12.01
N MET A 63 8.24 -1.25 -12.02
CA MET A 63 9.48 -1.24 -12.81
C MET A 63 9.15 -1.12 -14.29
N GLY A 64 8.20 -1.91 -14.80
CA GLY A 64 7.76 -1.85 -16.20
C GLY A 64 7.37 -0.44 -16.64
N VAL A 65 6.56 0.26 -15.85
CA VAL A 65 6.13 1.65 -16.13
C VAL A 65 7.32 2.63 -16.07
N LEU A 66 8.19 2.52 -15.07
CA LEU A 66 9.33 3.43 -14.90
C LEU A 66 10.38 3.30 -16.01
N PHE A 67 10.54 2.11 -16.59
CA PHE A 67 11.41 1.90 -17.75
C PHE A 67 10.72 2.24 -19.07
N TYR A 68 9.44 1.90 -19.22
CA TYR A 68 8.68 2.11 -20.45
C TYR A 68 8.51 3.59 -20.79
N LEU A 69 8.16 4.44 -19.82
CA LEU A 69 7.84 5.85 -20.10
C LEU A 69 9.00 6.66 -20.69
N PRO A 70 10.19 6.69 -20.05
CA PRO A 70 11.34 7.39 -20.61
C PRO A 70 11.72 6.83 -21.98
N GLN A 71 11.63 5.51 -22.16
CA GLN A 71 11.94 4.85 -23.42
C GLN A 71 10.95 5.20 -24.52
N PHE A 72 9.65 5.30 -24.22
CA PHE A 72 8.63 5.75 -25.16
C PHE A 72 8.89 7.19 -25.62
N PHE A 73 9.22 8.09 -24.68
CA PHE A 73 9.56 9.47 -25.02
C PHE A 73 10.83 9.58 -25.87
N GLN A 74 11.85 8.77 -25.59
CA GLN A 74 13.11 8.80 -26.33
C GLN A 74 13.00 8.12 -27.71
N LEU A 75 12.34 6.96 -27.80
CA LEU A 75 12.26 6.17 -29.04
C LEU A 75 11.14 6.60 -29.99
N VAL A 76 9.97 6.98 -29.45
CA VAL A 76 8.78 7.31 -30.27
C VAL A 76 8.66 8.81 -30.46
N GLN A 77 8.77 9.59 -29.38
CA GLN A 77 8.65 11.05 -29.47
C GLN A 77 9.97 11.75 -29.81
N GLY A 78 11.10 11.01 -29.87
CA GLY A 78 12.40 11.54 -30.28
C GLY A 78 12.99 12.60 -29.35
N VAL A 79 12.48 12.73 -28.11
CA VAL A 79 12.96 13.74 -27.17
C VAL A 79 14.23 13.30 -26.46
N SER A 80 15.06 14.26 -26.08
CA SER A 80 16.31 13.99 -25.37
C SER A 80 16.09 13.35 -23.99
N ALA A 81 17.10 12.66 -23.46
CA ALA A 81 17.03 11.98 -22.16
C ALA A 81 16.65 12.94 -21.01
N THR A 82 17.24 14.14 -20.99
CA THR A 82 16.97 15.16 -19.95
C THR A 82 15.51 15.63 -20.00
N GLU A 83 14.98 15.85 -21.20
CA GLU A 83 13.60 16.29 -21.38
C GLU A 83 12.59 15.18 -21.04
N SER A 84 12.91 13.93 -21.38
CA SER A 84 12.08 12.78 -20.97
C SER A 84 11.99 12.65 -19.45
N GLY A 85 13.08 12.93 -18.73
CA GLY A 85 13.09 12.97 -17.27
C GLY A 85 12.18 14.07 -16.72
N LEU A 86 12.26 15.28 -17.27
CA LEU A 86 11.38 16.40 -16.92
C LEU A 86 9.89 16.07 -17.14
N ARG A 87 9.56 15.30 -18.17
CA ARG A 87 8.18 14.87 -18.47
C ARG A 87 7.64 13.81 -17.50
N VAL A 88 8.52 13.06 -16.83
CA VAL A 88 8.15 12.06 -15.81
C VAL A 88 8.10 12.67 -14.41
N MET A 89 8.71 13.84 -14.19
CA MET A 89 8.70 14.57 -12.90
C MET A 89 7.32 14.76 -12.26
N PRO A 90 6.22 15.03 -12.99
CA PRO A 90 4.90 15.18 -12.37
C PRO A 90 4.50 13.98 -11.49
N LEU A 91 4.86 12.75 -11.88
CA LEU A 91 4.63 11.56 -11.06
C LEU A 91 5.39 11.63 -9.73
N ALA A 92 6.68 11.98 -9.79
CA ALA A 92 7.52 12.10 -8.60
C ALA A 92 7.06 13.24 -7.67
N ILE A 93 6.68 14.38 -8.24
CA ILE A 93 6.15 15.53 -7.49
C ILE A 93 4.85 15.14 -6.77
N VAL A 94 3.93 14.48 -7.47
CA VAL A 94 2.66 14.04 -6.88
C VAL A 94 2.90 13.00 -5.79
N MET A 95 3.83 12.05 -5.97
CA MET A 95 4.27 11.11 -4.93
C MET A 95 4.77 11.82 -3.67
N ILE A 96 5.70 12.77 -3.86
CA ILE A 96 6.35 13.50 -2.76
C ILE A 96 5.33 14.30 -1.96
N VAL A 97 4.36 14.93 -2.65
CA VAL A 97 3.32 15.75 -2.01
C VAL A 97 2.20 14.90 -1.41
N CYS A 98 1.76 13.84 -2.08
CA CYS A 98 0.66 12.99 -1.60
C CYS A 98 1.05 12.10 -0.42
N ALA A 99 2.29 11.62 -0.36
CA ALA A 99 2.77 10.76 0.73
C ALA A 99 2.59 11.36 2.15
N PRO A 100 2.99 12.62 2.44
CA PRO A 100 2.73 13.23 3.74
C PRO A 100 1.25 13.49 3.98
N ILE A 101 0.51 13.95 2.96
CA ILE A 101 -0.93 14.23 3.06
C ILE A 101 -1.71 12.98 3.45
N ALA A 102 -1.41 11.84 2.81
CA ALA A 102 -1.96 10.54 3.17
C ALA A 102 -1.68 10.21 4.65
N GLY A 103 -0.48 10.47 5.15
CA GLY A 103 -0.11 10.25 6.56
C GLY A 103 -0.89 11.08 7.57
N PHE A 104 -1.33 12.29 7.20
CA PHE A 104 -2.17 13.15 8.06
C PHE A 104 -3.65 12.77 8.00
N ILE A 105 -4.11 12.28 6.85
CA ILE A 105 -5.51 11.92 6.58
C ILE A 105 -5.83 10.52 7.11
N LEU A 106 -4.91 9.55 6.97
CA LEU A 106 -5.09 8.15 7.37
C LEU A 106 -5.58 7.95 8.82
N PRO A 107 -5.09 8.70 9.84
CA PRO A 107 -5.57 8.57 11.21
C PRO A 107 -6.97 9.16 11.43
N LYS A 108 -7.42 10.08 10.56
CA LYS A 108 -8.68 10.82 10.70
C LYS A 108 -9.85 10.14 10.00
N VAL A 109 -9.64 9.61 8.81
CA VAL A 109 -10.68 8.94 7.99
C VAL A 109 -10.51 7.43 7.89
N GLY A 110 -9.41 6.90 8.42
CA GLY A 110 -9.10 5.48 8.43
C GLY A 110 -8.55 4.96 7.10
N PRO A 111 -7.78 3.85 7.12
CA PRO A 111 -7.17 3.26 5.91
C PRO A 111 -8.18 2.86 4.84
N ARG A 112 -9.42 2.58 5.24
CA ARG A 112 -10.50 2.11 4.37
C ARG A 112 -11.03 3.20 3.44
N PHE A 113 -11.15 4.43 3.95
CA PHE A 113 -11.51 5.60 3.15
C PHE A 113 -10.42 5.89 2.12
N LEU A 114 -9.17 5.75 2.53
CA LEU A 114 -8.01 6.02 1.69
C LEU A 114 -7.83 4.99 0.57
N LEU A 115 -8.09 3.70 0.83
CA LEU A 115 -8.10 2.65 -0.19
C LEU A 115 -9.34 2.69 -1.11
N PHE A 116 -10.47 3.21 -0.65
CA PHE A 116 -11.67 3.38 -1.48
C PHE A 116 -11.54 4.54 -2.47
N TRP A 117 -10.93 5.64 -2.03
CA TRP A 117 -10.55 6.77 -2.89
C TRP A 117 -9.22 6.55 -3.60
N ALA A 118 -8.50 5.45 -3.31
CA ALA A 118 -7.34 5.08 -4.08
C ALA A 118 -7.79 4.79 -5.52
N PRO A 119 -7.09 5.35 -6.52
CA PRO A 119 -7.30 5.04 -7.93
C PRO A 119 -7.47 3.55 -8.30
N ASN A 120 -6.92 2.62 -7.50
CA ASN A 120 -6.96 1.16 -7.70
C ASN A 120 -8.07 0.41 -6.92
N GLY A 121 -9.11 1.10 -6.45
CA GLY A 121 -10.22 0.43 -5.76
C GLY A 121 -10.96 -0.60 -6.64
N PRO A 122 -11.69 -1.57 -6.05
CA PRO A 122 -12.32 -2.70 -6.76
C PRO A 122 -13.43 -2.33 -7.77
N ARG A 123 -13.58 -1.05 -8.12
CA ARG A 123 -14.61 -0.53 -9.04
C ARG A 123 -14.09 0.22 -10.27
N ARG A 124 -12.78 0.35 -10.53
CA ARG A 124 -12.29 1.02 -11.76
C ARG A 124 -11.19 0.27 -12.51
N ARG A 125 -11.28 0.36 -13.84
CA ARG A 125 -10.54 -0.39 -14.84
C ARG A 125 -9.12 0.18 -15.00
N LEU A 126 -8.14 -0.54 -14.46
CA LEU A 126 -6.70 -0.42 -14.75
C LEU A 126 -6.40 -0.32 -16.27
N SER A 127 -7.27 -0.86 -17.12
CA SER A 127 -7.13 -0.86 -18.58
C SER A 127 -7.39 0.50 -19.25
N ALA A 128 -8.12 1.42 -18.62
CA ALA A 128 -8.45 2.72 -19.23
C ALA A 128 -7.26 3.71 -19.14
N ASP A 129 -6.52 3.68 -18.04
CA ASP A 129 -5.32 4.50 -17.84
C ASP A 129 -4.15 4.02 -18.72
N LEU A 130 -4.00 2.70 -18.89
CA LEU A 130 -2.98 2.11 -19.75
C LEU A 130 -3.25 2.39 -21.24
N GLY A 131 -4.53 2.40 -21.66
CA GLY A 131 -4.91 2.73 -23.04
C GLY A 131 -4.62 4.18 -23.44
N LEU A 132 -4.60 5.12 -22.49
CA LEU A 132 -4.26 6.52 -22.75
C LEU A 132 -2.74 6.74 -22.91
N VAL A 133 -1.92 5.88 -22.31
CA VAL A 133 -0.45 5.98 -22.39
C VAL A 133 0.10 5.33 -23.67
N LEU A 134 -0.66 4.41 -24.29
CA LEU A 134 -0.22 3.64 -25.47
C LEU A 134 -0.57 4.29 -26.83
N ALA A 135 -1.33 5.38 -26.86
CA ALA A 135 -1.68 6.05 -28.11
C ALA A 135 -0.54 6.96 -28.59
N VAL A 136 -0.13 6.79 -29.85
CA VAL A 136 1.04 7.44 -30.46
C VAL A 136 0.89 8.97 -30.53
N ASP A 137 -0.34 9.49 -30.68
CA ASP A 137 -0.62 10.93 -30.84
C ASP A 137 -1.07 11.64 -29.54
N THR A 138 -0.78 11.06 -28.37
CA THR A 138 -1.33 11.59 -27.11
C THR A 138 -0.63 12.89 -26.68
N PRO A 139 -1.37 14.00 -26.45
CA PRO A 139 -0.78 15.24 -25.99
C PRO A 139 -0.25 15.12 -24.55
N TYR A 140 0.87 15.77 -24.26
CA TYR A 140 1.62 15.63 -23.00
C TYR A 140 0.77 15.84 -21.74
N TRP A 141 -0.18 16.78 -21.75
CA TRP A 141 -1.03 17.06 -20.60
C TRP A 141 -1.90 15.85 -20.19
N MET A 142 -2.35 15.03 -21.14
CA MET A 142 -3.09 13.79 -20.85
C MET A 142 -2.19 12.77 -20.16
N ILE A 143 -0.93 12.65 -20.61
CA ILE A 143 0.07 11.77 -20.00
C ILE A 143 0.44 12.27 -18.60
N ALA A 144 0.61 13.58 -18.41
CA ALA A 144 0.89 14.19 -17.12
C ALA A 144 -0.27 13.98 -16.12
N VAL A 145 -1.52 14.08 -16.58
CA VAL A 145 -2.70 13.77 -15.76
C VAL A 145 -2.75 12.28 -15.42
N ALA A 146 -2.50 11.39 -16.38
CA ALA A 146 -2.44 9.95 -16.13
C ALA A 146 -1.33 9.58 -15.14
N LEU A 147 -0.17 10.22 -15.24
CA LEU A 147 0.96 10.02 -14.33
C LEU A 147 0.71 10.56 -12.93
N ALA A 148 0.09 11.74 -12.83
CA ALA A 148 -0.38 12.28 -11.56
C ALA A 148 -1.41 11.33 -10.92
N TRP A 149 -2.30 10.76 -11.73
CA TRP A 149 -3.31 9.80 -11.30
C TRP A 149 -2.71 8.49 -10.77
N LEU A 150 -1.75 7.91 -11.51
CA LEU A 150 -0.93 6.78 -11.08
C LEU A 150 -0.17 7.09 -9.78
N GLY A 151 0.34 8.31 -9.67
CA GLY A 151 1.04 8.81 -8.50
C GLY A 151 0.14 8.87 -7.25
N LEU A 152 -1.06 9.43 -7.38
CA LEU A 152 -2.03 9.41 -6.30
C LEU A 152 -2.35 7.98 -5.83
N GLY A 153 -2.42 7.01 -6.76
CA GLY A 153 -2.62 5.59 -6.47
C GLY A 153 -1.52 4.99 -5.59
N GLY A 154 -0.26 5.10 -6.01
CA GLY A 154 0.87 4.44 -5.34
C GLY A 154 1.13 4.94 -3.91
N SER A 155 0.94 6.23 -3.63
CA SER A 155 1.21 6.81 -2.30
C SER A 155 0.27 6.29 -1.20
N LEU A 156 -0.90 5.76 -1.57
CA LEU A 156 -1.92 5.28 -0.64
C LEU A 156 -1.71 3.81 -0.25
N HIS A 157 -0.92 3.05 -1.03
CA HIS A 157 -0.65 1.62 -0.80
C HIS A 157 0.44 1.39 0.26
N MET A 158 1.36 2.35 0.40
CA MET A 158 2.46 2.27 1.35
C MET A 158 2.28 3.28 2.47
N ARG A 159 1.75 2.81 3.61
CA ARG A 159 2.16 3.20 4.97
C ARG A 159 1.19 2.60 6.00
N ARG A 160 1.63 1.57 6.71
CA ARG A 160 1.17 1.36 8.09
C ARG A 160 2.08 2.16 9.00
N PRO A 161 1.59 3.14 9.79
CA PRO A 161 2.44 3.81 10.75
C PRO A 161 2.79 2.84 11.88
N HIS A 162 4.08 2.59 12.11
CA HIS A 162 4.59 2.02 13.36
C HIS A 162 4.40 3.05 14.49
N ARG A 163 3.16 3.23 14.98
CA ARG A 163 2.84 4.15 16.07
C ARG A 163 3.02 3.54 17.47
N HIS A 164 3.69 2.38 17.56
CA HIS A 164 3.90 1.64 18.80
C HIS A 164 5.34 1.68 19.37
N LEU A 165 6.24 2.49 18.80
CA LEU A 165 7.63 2.60 19.29
C LEU A 165 7.93 3.82 20.18
N ASN A 166 6.98 4.74 20.42
CA ASN A 166 7.20 5.82 21.37
C ASN A 166 6.40 5.57 22.66
N GLY A 167 6.97 4.74 23.52
CA GLY A 167 6.57 4.64 24.90
C GLY A 167 6.89 5.94 25.61
N ARG A 168 5.85 6.72 25.95
CA ARG A 168 5.83 7.68 27.06
C ARG A 168 4.38 8.06 27.34
N ARG A 169 3.73 7.32 28.24
CA ARG A 169 2.60 7.84 29.03
C ARG A 169 3.22 8.68 30.15
N PRO A 170 2.93 9.98 30.29
CA PRO A 170 3.19 10.68 31.54
C PRO A 170 2.25 10.08 32.59
N GLY A 171 2.84 9.55 33.65
CA GLY A 171 2.13 8.94 34.77
C GLY A 171 1.16 9.92 35.43
N ARG A 172 -0.07 9.46 35.59
CA ARG A 172 -1.12 10.16 36.33
C ARG A 172 -1.14 9.59 37.75
N HIS A 173 -0.19 10.00 38.59
CA HIS A 173 -0.16 9.70 40.03
C HIS A 173 0.16 10.99 40.78
N GLY A 174 -0.79 11.46 41.61
CA GLY A 174 -0.58 12.60 42.51
C GLY A 174 -1.79 13.52 42.67
N ALA A 175 -2.96 12.98 43.04
CA ALA A 175 -4.03 13.77 43.66
C ALA A 175 -5.12 12.86 44.25
N THR A 176 -4.91 12.33 45.45
CA THR A 176 -5.93 12.14 46.52
C THR A 176 -5.29 11.36 47.68
N LEU A 177 -5.64 11.72 48.92
CA LEU A 177 -5.22 11.14 50.21
C LEU A 177 -4.08 11.87 50.94
N CYS A 178 -4.34 13.08 51.43
CA CYS A 178 -3.95 13.46 52.80
C CYS A 178 -4.87 14.61 53.25
N GLY A 179 -5.89 14.28 54.02
CA GLY A 179 -6.94 15.20 54.44
C GLY A 179 -8.12 14.44 55.02
N GLN A 180 -7.86 13.62 56.04
CA GLN A 180 -8.84 13.11 57.01
C GLN A 180 -8.07 12.37 58.11
N HIS A 181 -7.57 13.14 59.07
CA HIS A 181 -7.66 12.89 60.51
C HIS A 181 -7.01 14.06 61.26
#